data_AF-A0AAV8ZKG0-F1
#
_entry.id   AF-A0AAV8ZKG0-F1
#
_cell.length_a   1.000
_cell.length_b   1.000
_cell.length_c   1.000
_cell.angle_alpha   90.00
_cell.angle_beta   90.00
_cell.angle_gamma   90.00
#
_symmetry.space_group_name_H-M   'P 1'
#
loop_
_entity.id
_entity.type
_entity.pdbx_description
1 polymer ?
#
loop_
_entity_poly.entity_id
_entity_poly.type
_entity_poly.pdbx_seq_one_letter_code
_entity_poly.pdbx_strand_id
1 'polypeptide(L)'
;MNLNKNKAMAGPDVAALAADLSRAVELTMSAGAAQSDRLRAYQACESFKETSPLCAEAGLYLAAGTHHSLISRHFGLQLMEHTVKYRWTQISQQEKIFIKVCRYL
;
A
#
# COMPACT_ATOMS: atom_id res chain seq x y z
N MET A 1 5.97 33.32 9.68
CA MET A 1 6.58 32.10 9.13
C MET A 1 6.17 30.93 9.99
N ASN A 2 5.32 30.03 9.51
CA ASN A 2 5.25 28.65 10.01
C ASN A 2 4.63 27.80 8.90
N LEU A 3 5.53 27.14 8.16
CA LEU A 3 5.25 26.14 7.13
C LEU A 3 4.62 24.93 7.80
N ASN A 4 3.29 24.80 7.75
CA ASN A 4 2.60 23.53 8.00
C ASN A 4 1.37 23.41 7.07
N LYS A 5 1.53 23.85 5.82
CA LYS A 5 0.66 23.45 4.72
C LYS A 5 1.37 22.25 4.07
N ASN A 6 0.67 21.13 3.92
CA ASN A 6 1.09 19.89 3.25
C ASN A 6 1.51 18.71 4.14
N LYS A 7 0.84 18.48 5.28
CA LYS A 7 0.69 17.09 5.73
C LYS A 7 -0.37 16.46 4.82
N ALA A 8 0.11 15.73 3.82
CA ALA A 8 -0.69 14.96 2.89
C ALA A 8 -1.84 14.25 3.62
N MET A 9 -3.04 14.30 3.03
CA MET A 9 -4.27 13.69 3.56
C MET A 9 -4.24 12.15 3.53
N ALA A 10 -3.20 11.54 4.08
CA ALA A 10 -3.28 10.17 4.56
C ALA A 10 -3.75 10.28 6.03
N GLY A 11 -4.98 9.86 6.32
CA GLY A 11 -5.43 9.75 7.70
C GLY A 11 -4.44 8.91 8.53
N PRO A 12 -4.38 9.08 9.87
CA PRO A 12 -3.54 8.26 10.74
C PRO A 12 -3.72 6.75 10.50
N ASP A 13 -4.92 6.34 10.07
CA ASP A 13 -5.25 4.95 9.73
C ASP A 13 -4.48 4.43 8.50
N VAL A 14 -4.28 5.23 7.45
CA VAL A 14 -3.59 4.80 6.22
C VAL A 14 -2.10 4.62 6.47
N ALA A 15 -1.50 5.52 7.25
CA ALA A 15 -0.08 5.44 7.62
C ALA A 15 0.22 4.22 8.50
N ALA A 16 -0.65 3.95 9.49
CA ALA A 16 -0.53 2.76 10.34
C ALA A 16 -0.72 1.46 9.53
N LEU A 17 -1.73 1.44 8.67
CA LEU A 17 -2.01 0.31 7.78
C LEU A 17 -0.86 0.03 6.81
N ALA A 18 -0.27 1.08 6.23
CA ALA A 18 0.90 0.95 5.37
C ALA A 18 2.11 0.41 6.15
N ALA A 19 2.33 0.86 7.39
CA ALA A 19 3.38 0.33 8.25
C ALA A 19 3.18 -1.17 8.54
N ASP A 20 1.94 -1.59 8.81
CA ASP A 20 1.59 -3.00 9.02
C ASP A 20 1.82 -3.85 7.77
N LEU A 21 1.41 -3.34 6.60
CA LEU A 21 1.67 -3.98 5.31
C LEU A 21 3.15 -4.10 5.01
N SER A 22 3.94 -3.05 5.25
CA SER A 22 5.40 -3.09 5.08
C SER A 22 6.00 -4.22 5.90
N ARG A 23 5.60 -4.36 7.16
CA ARG A 23 6.08 -5.46 8.03
C ARG A 23 5.65 -6.83 7.52
N ALA A 24 4.40 -6.98 7.06
CA ALA A 24 3.91 -8.24 6.52
C ALA A 24 4.65 -8.66 5.24
N VAL A 25 4.92 -7.71 4.35
CA VAL A 25 5.68 -7.94 3.11
C VAL A 25 7.12 -8.34 3.40
N GLU A 26 7.77 -7.63 4.32
CA GLU A 26 9.14 -7.95 4.75
C GLU A 26 9.21 -9.32 5.44
N LEU A 27 8.22 -9.65 6.27
CA LEU A 27 8.12 -10.96 6.91
C LEU A 27 7.96 -12.08 5.88
N THR A 28 7.18 -11.85 4.82
CA THR A 28 6.99 -12.80 3.72
C THR A 28 8.31 -13.10 3.01
N MET A 29 9.18 -12.10 2.86
CA MET A 29 10.47 -12.20 2.18
C MET A 29 11.65 -12.52 3.12
N SER A 30 11.40 -12.65 4.42
CA SER A 30 12.44 -12.94 5.41
C SER A 30 12.93 -14.39 5.28
N ALA A 31 14.25 -14.56 5.12
CA ALA A 31 14.89 -15.88 5.06
C ALA A 31 14.91 -16.58 6.45
N GLY A 32 14.82 -15.82 7.55
CA GLY A 32 14.85 -16.33 8.91
C GLY A 32 13.47 -16.59 9.53
N ALA A 33 12.38 -16.23 8.83
CA ALA A 33 11.03 -16.43 9.32
C ALA A 33 10.56 -17.88 9.14
N ALA A 34 9.78 -18.40 10.10
CA ALA A 34 9.16 -19.70 9.98
C ALA A 34 8.20 -19.75 8.78
N GLN A 35 8.12 -20.91 8.11
CA GLN A 35 7.26 -21.06 6.92
C GLN A 35 5.79 -20.73 7.20
N SER A 36 5.29 -21.05 8.40
CA SER A 36 3.93 -20.71 8.83
C SER A 36 3.71 -19.21 8.92
N ASP A 37 4.69 -18.46 9.39
CA ASP A 37 4.60 -17.01 9.58
C ASP A 37 4.67 -16.29 8.23
N ARG A 38 5.53 -16.77 7.32
CA ARG A 38 5.56 -16.30 5.93
C ARG A 38 4.22 -16.53 5.23
N LEU A 39 3.62 -17.70 5.39
CA LEU A 39 2.33 -18.02 4.79
C LEU A 39 1.21 -17.13 5.33
N ARG A 40 1.17 -16.90 6.65
CA ARG A 40 0.20 -15.99 7.26
C ARG A 40 0.36 -14.55 6.78
N ALA A 41 1.60 -14.07 6.71
CA ALA A 41 1.90 -12.72 6.22
C ALA A 41 1.52 -12.55 4.75
N TYR A 42 1.81 -13.56 3.92
CA TYR A 42 1.40 -13.60 2.53
C TYR A 42 -0.12 -13.57 2.38
N GLN A 43 -0.86 -14.42 3.11
CA GLN A 43 -2.31 -14.44 3.09
C GLN A 43 -2.93 -13.11 3.53
N ALA A 44 -2.36 -12.44 4.53
CA ALA A 44 -2.80 -11.11 4.94
C ALA A 44 -2.61 -10.08 3.82
N CYS A 45 -1.48 -10.13 3.10
CA CYS A 45 -1.21 -9.25 1.95
C CYS A 45 -2.16 -9.51 0.77
N GLU A 46 -2.45 -10.78 0.45
CA GLU A 46 -3.43 -11.15 -0.58
C GLU A 46 -4.86 -10.72 -0.20
N SER A 47 -5.29 -11.01 1.03
CA SER A 47 -6.62 -10.61 1.49
C SER A 47 -6.80 -9.09 1.49
N PHE A 48 -5.76 -8.34 1.86
CA PHE A 48 -5.77 -6.89 1.78
C PHE A 48 -5.97 -6.40 0.34
N LYS A 49 -5.22 -6.97 -0.63
CA LYS A 49 -5.34 -6.65 -2.07
C LYS A 49 -6.77 -6.77 -2.59
N GLU A 50 -7.46 -7.82 -2.17
CA GLU A 50 -8.79 -8.16 -2.68
C GLU A 50 -9.90 -7.38 -1.97
N THR A 51 -9.79 -7.18 -0.66
CA THR A 51 -10.92 -6.69 0.15
C THR A 51 -10.84 -5.21 0.50
N SER A 52 -9.64 -4.64 0.65
CA SER A 52 -9.50 -3.30 1.21
C SER A 52 -9.80 -2.20 0.17
N PRO A 53 -10.65 -1.21 0.46
CA PRO A 53 -10.83 -0.04 -0.40
C PRO A 53 -9.60 0.90 -0.35
N LEU A 54 -8.73 0.75 0.64
CA LEU A 54 -7.55 1.63 0.82
C LEU A 54 -6.31 1.14 0.07
N CYS A 55 -6.45 0.15 -0.82
CA CYS A 55 -5.31 -0.42 -1.57
C CYS A 55 -4.51 0.63 -2.35
N ALA A 56 -5.20 1.57 -3.01
CA ALA A 56 -4.53 2.61 -3.79
C ALA A 56 -3.79 3.62 -2.89
N GLU A 57 -4.42 4.06 -1.80
CA GLU A 57 -3.83 5.03 -0.86
C GLU A 57 -2.66 4.44 -0.06
N ALA A 58 -2.83 3.23 0.48
CA ALA A 58 -1.76 2.52 1.18
C ALA A 58 -0.62 2.15 0.23
N GLY A 59 -0.92 1.73 -1.00
CA GLY A 59 0.07 1.44 -2.04
C GLY A 59 0.89 2.66 -2.41
N LEU A 60 0.26 3.82 -2.57
CA LEU A 60 0.97 5.09 -2.80
C LEU A 60 1.83 5.48 -1.61
N TYR A 61 1.30 5.36 -0.39
CA TYR A 61 2.06 5.69 0.83
C TYR A 61 3.32 4.84 0.96
N LEU A 62 3.21 3.53 0.66
CA LEU A 62 4.35 2.63 0.61
C LEU A 62 5.35 3.02 -0.49
N ALA A 63 4.88 3.27 -1.71
CA ALA A 63 5.73 3.58 -2.86
C ALA A 63 6.45 4.94 -2.75
N ALA A 64 5.76 5.95 -2.24
CA ALA A 64 6.25 7.32 -2.08
C ALA A 64 7.13 7.49 -0.84
N GLY A 65 6.96 6.67 0.19
CA GLY A 65 7.77 6.73 1.40
C GLY A 65 9.22 6.31 1.13
N THR A 66 10.17 7.23 1.34
CA THR A 66 11.61 6.96 1.25
C THR A 66 12.15 6.13 2.41
N HIS A 67 11.37 6.02 3.50
CA HIS A 67 11.71 5.24 4.68
C HIS A 67 11.39 3.74 4.55
N HIS A 68 10.60 3.34 3.55
CA HIS A 68 10.24 1.94 3.35
C HIS A 68 11.30 1.19 2.54
N SER A 69 11.46 -0.10 2.82
CA SER A 69 12.35 -0.97 2.05
C SER A 69 11.94 -1.03 0.58
N LEU A 70 12.90 -1.35 -0.31
CA LEU A 70 12.62 -1.51 -1.74
C LEU A 70 11.53 -2.56 -2.01
N ILE A 71 11.45 -3.59 -1.17
CA ILE A 71 10.43 -4.65 -1.26
C ILE A 71 9.04 -4.06 -0.99
N SER A 72 8.89 -3.31 0.10
CA SER A 72 7.63 -2.64 0.44
C SER A 72 7.20 -1.61 -0.61
N ARG A 73 8.16 -0.87 -1.19
CA ARG A 73 7.89 0.08 -2.28
C ARG A 73 7.43 -0.63 -3.55
N HIS A 74 8.09 -1.73 -3.93
CA HIS A 74 7.69 -2.55 -5.07
C HIS A 74 6.30 -3.14 -4.86
N PHE A 75 6.02 -3.65 -3.66
CA PHE A 75 4.70 -4.15 -3.30
C PHE A 75 3.64 -3.05 -3.39
N GLY A 76 3.92 -1.84 -2.91
CA GLY A 76 3.02 -0.69 -3.04
C GLY A 76 2.64 -0.38 -4.49
N LEU A 77 3.61 -0.42 -5.41
CA LEU A 77 3.35 -0.26 -6.84
C LEU A 77 2.53 -1.43 -7.41
N GLN A 78 2.83 -2.66 -6.99
CA GLN A 78 2.08 -3.86 -7.37
C GLN A 78 0.62 -3.79 -6.91
N LEU A 79 0.35 -3.26 -5.70
CA LEU A 79 -1.00 -3.03 -5.20
C LEU A 79 -1.79 -2.07 -6.11
N MET A 80 -1.16 -0.97 -6.49
CA MET A 80 -1.77 0.04 -7.36
C MET A 80 -2.07 -0.56 -8.76
N GLU A 81 -1.13 -1.30 -9.34
CA GLU A 81 -1.33 -1.98 -10.62
C GLU A 81 -2.49 -2.98 -10.53
N HIS A 82 -2.52 -3.83 -9.50
CA HIS A 82 -3.58 -4.81 -9.29
C HIS A 82 -4.95 -4.13 -9.15
N THR A 83 -5.01 -3.03 -8.42
CA THR A 83 -6.24 -2.25 -8.22
C THR A 83 -6.78 -1.72 -9.57
N VAL A 84 -5.91 -1.19 -10.42
CA VAL A 84 -6.30 -0.73 -11.77
C VAL A 84 -6.67 -1.89 -12.68
N LYS A 85 -5.96 -3.01 -12.62
CA LYS A 85 -6.17 -4.13 -13.54
C LYS A 85 -7.45 -4.91 -13.23
N TYR A 86 -7.75 -5.13 -11.95
CA TYR A 86 -8.82 -6.04 -11.53
C TYR A 86 -9.98 -5.34 -10.82
N ARG A 87 -9.74 -4.20 -10.17
CA ARG A 87 -10.76 -3.52 -9.36
C ARG A 87 -11.24 -2.19 -9.94
N TRP A 88 -10.78 -1.79 -11.12
CA TRP A 88 -11.13 -0.51 -11.74
C TRP A 88 -12.64 -0.29 -11.91
N THR A 89 -13.43 -1.34 -12.13
CA THR A 89 -14.89 -1.23 -12.22
C THR A 89 -15.57 -1.11 -10.85
N GLN A 90 -14.93 -1.61 -9.79
CA GLN A 90 -15.46 -1.71 -8.44
C GLN A 90 -15.06 -0.53 -7.54
N ILE A 91 -13.95 0.15 -7.84
CA ILE A 91 -13.50 1.33 -7.09
C ILE A 91 -14.35 2.57 -7.42
N SER A 92 -14.49 3.45 -6.43
CA SER A 92 -15.21 4.72 -6.55
C SER A 92 -14.57 5.65 -7.58
N GLN A 93 -15.34 6.63 -8.06
CA GLN A 93 -14.81 7.63 -8.98
C GLN A 93 -13.71 8.48 -8.35
N GLN A 94 -13.76 8.71 -7.04
CA GLN A 94 -12.74 9.42 -6.29
C GLN A 94 -11.42 8.64 -6.27
N GLU A 95 -11.46 7.32 -6.06
CA GLU A 95 -10.28 6.44 -6.16
C GLU A 95 -9.68 6.43 -7.56
N LYS A 96 -10.51 6.43 -8.62
CA LYS A 96 -10.03 6.52 -10.01
C LYS A 96 -9.27 7.82 -10.28
N ILE A 97 -9.80 8.93 -9.78
CA ILE A 97 -9.15 10.24 -9.90
C ILE A 97 -7.85 10.24 -9.11
N PHE A 98 -7.86 9.72 -7.87
CA PHE A 98 -6.66 9.58 -7.04
C PHE A 98 -5.56 8.81 -7.77
N ILE A 99 -5.85 7.60 -8.27
CA ILE A 99 -4.87 6.79 -8.98
C ILE A 99 -4.36 7.50 -10.24
N LYS A 100 -5.25 8.16 -11.00
CA LYS A 100 -4.84 8.95 -12.17
C LYS A 100 -3.87 10.06 -11.79
N VAL A 101 -4.19 10.89 -10.80
CA VAL A 101 -3.35 12.00 -10.33
C VAL A 101 -1.99 11.49 -9.86
N CYS A 102 -1.97 10.36 -9.16
CA CYS A 102 -0.73 9.77 -8.66
C CYS A 102 0.19 9.21 -9.76
N ARG A 103 -0.34 8.86 -10.94
CA ARG A 103 0.49 8.45 -12.10
C ARG A 103 1.21 9.64 -12.75
N TYR A 104 0.73 10.87 -12.56
CA TYR A 104 1.32 12.08 -13.11
C TYR A 104 2.30 12.78 -12.16
N LEU A 105 2.53 12.22 -10.97
CA LEU A 105 3.53 12.63 -9.98
C LEU A 105 4.78 11.74 -10.10
#